data_AF-A0AAD7EA14-F1
#
_entry.id   AF-A0AAD7EA14-F1
#
_cell.length_a   1.000
_cell.length_b   1.000
_cell.length_c   1.000
_cell.angle_alpha   90.00
_cell.angle_beta   90.00
_cell.angle_gamma   90.00
#
_symmetry.space_group_name_H-M   'P 1'
#
loop_
_entity.id
_entity.type
_entity.pdbx_description
1 polymer ?
#
loop_
_entity_poly.entity_id
_entity_poly.type
_entity_poly.pdbx_seq_one_letter_code
_entity_poly.pdbx_strand_id
1 'polypeptide(L)'
;MGPSGTPVSCFHKHLSSCAFNLRRDGEDIGSTELTDNAPDPTSDSESDSHSGDSRRKKTLSSSCKGKLELHLDEYGRAFVQCEHRKKNNRAHLILRTLDEFNIPYLRAFLGNDSQTINEFEELARQSGYGPLVLCAFTYWHRQSGKLARGVLQRERGNCTATFDVYTPYDLYNCPHVVVICRNPHSHLNPDPVKTPPPLLEILRSLLLDLDWKLADATP
;
A
#
# COMPACT_ATOMS: atom_id res chain seq x y z
N MET A 1 17.85 -50.48 10.90
CA MET A 1 18.21 -49.05 10.98
C MET A 1 16.98 -48.26 10.60
N GLY A 2 16.24 -47.80 11.61
CA GLY A 2 14.95 -47.12 11.43
C GLY A 2 15.09 -45.60 11.27
N PRO A 3 14.09 -44.91 10.73
CA PRO A 3 14.14 -43.48 10.42
C PRO A 3 13.81 -42.63 11.66
N SER A 4 14.67 -41.66 11.98
CA SER A 4 14.39 -40.63 12.99
C SER A 4 13.75 -39.40 12.34
N GLY A 5 12.42 -39.34 12.41
CA GLY A 5 11.66 -38.13 12.12
C GLY A 5 11.75 -37.13 13.26
N THR A 6 11.93 -35.85 12.93
CA THR A 6 11.70 -34.72 13.85
C THR A 6 10.53 -33.88 13.30
N PRO A 7 9.57 -33.47 14.15
CA PRO A 7 8.43 -32.67 13.72
C PRO A 7 8.79 -31.19 13.75
N VAL A 8 8.68 -30.50 12.61
CA VAL A 8 8.75 -29.04 12.59
C VAL A 8 7.34 -28.48 12.73
N SER A 9 7.13 -27.84 13.88
CA SER A 9 5.92 -27.12 14.28
C SER A 9 5.46 -26.09 13.25
N CYS A 10 4.23 -26.25 12.75
CA CYS A 10 3.56 -25.29 11.89
C CYS A 10 3.10 -24.06 12.71
N PHE A 11 3.83 -22.96 12.62
CA PHE A 11 3.35 -21.66 13.11
C PHE A 11 2.29 -21.08 12.17
N HIS A 12 1.02 -21.25 12.53
CA HIS A 12 -0.11 -20.47 12.01
C HIS A 12 0.08 -18.99 12.36
N LYS A 13 0.16 -18.12 11.34
CA LYS A 13 -0.08 -16.67 11.52
C LYS A 13 -0.99 -16.21 10.39
N HIS A 14 -2.23 -15.89 10.79
CA HIS A 14 -3.31 -15.31 10.00
C HIS A 14 -2.89 -13.99 9.34
N LEU A 15 -3.11 -13.88 8.03
CA LEU A 15 -3.32 -12.60 7.37
C LEU A 15 -4.82 -12.27 7.49
N SER A 16 -5.20 -11.57 8.55
CA SER A 16 -6.58 -11.09 8.77
C SER A 16 -6.53 -9.76 9.53
N SER A 17 -6.48 -8.66 8.79
CA SER A 17 -6.62 -7.33 9.38
C SER A 17 -7.15 -6.37 8.33
N CYS A 18 -8.46 -6.11 8.38
CA CYS A 18 -9.11 -5.06 7.61
C CYS A 18 -9.02 -3.75 8.40
N ALA A 19 -8.19 -2.81 7.95
CA ALA A 19 -8.24 -1.43 8.40
C ALA A 19 -8.23 -0.51 7.18
N PHE A 20 -9.40 0.05 6.85
CA PHE A 20 -9.50 1.17 5.92
C PHE A 20 -10.63 2.09 6.41
N ASN A 21 -10.31 3.35 6.67
CA ASN A 21 -11.30 4.36 7.04
C ASN A 21 -11.75 5.09 5.77
N LEU A 22 -13.04 5.05 5.51
CA LEU A 22 -13.70 5.88 4.51
C LEU A 22 -14.10 7.20 5.20
N ARG A 23 -13.48 8.32 4.82
CA ARG A 23 -14.16 9.61 4.88
C ARG A 23 -13.96 10.30 3.54
N ARG A 24 -15.03 10.32 2.76
CA ARG A 24 -15.23 11.26 1.66
C ARG A 24 -16.59 11.94 1.90
N ASP A 25 -16.53 13.26 1.80
CA ASP A 25 -17.56 14.27 1.58
C ASP A 25 -18.50 14.68 2.74
N GLY A 26 -18.25 15.92 3.20
CA GLY A 26 -19.24 17.02 3.26
C GLY A 26 -20.35 16.95 4.30
N GLU A 27 -20.22 17.78 5.35
CA GLU A 27 -21.27 18.73 5.77
C GLU A 27 -20.74 19.69 6.85
N ASP A 28 -21.33 20.88 6.83
CA ASP A 28 -20.91 22.15 7.41
C ASP A 28 -21.62 22.43 8.76
N ILE A 29 -21.15 23.49 9.45
CA ILE A 29 -21.80 24.25 10.55
C ILE A 29 -21.80 23.67 11.98
N GLY A 30 -21.21 24.45 12.92
CA GLY A 30 -21.56 24.38 14.34
C GLY A 30 -20.54 24.99 15.30
N SER A 31 -20.46 26.32 15.35
CA SER A 31 -19.69 27.09 16.34
C SER A 31 -20.14 26.78 17.78
N THR A 32 -19.19 26.54 18.70
CA THR A 32 -19.38 26.88 20.13
C THR A 32 -18.04 27.15 20.80
N GLU A 33 -18.05 28.15 21.66
CA GLU A 33 -16.94 28.87 22.25
C GLU A 33 -16.24 28.14 23.41
N LEU A 34 -14.93 28.42 23.52
CA LEU A 34 -14.11 28.72 24.71
C LEU A 34 -14.36 27.96 26.03
N THR A 35 -13.31 27.26 26.50
CA THR A 35 -12.76 27.50 27.85
C THR A 35 -11.26 27.24 27.88
N ASP A 36 -10.52 28.24 28.35
CA ASP A 36 -9.12 28.23 28.75
C ASP A 36 -8.81 27.24 29.88
N ASN A 37 -7.64 26.58 29.80
CA ASN A 37 -6.77 26.34 30.96
C ASN A 37 -5.37 25.94 30.46
N ALA A 38 -4.37 26.70 30.89
CA ALA A 38 -2.93 26.50 30.64
C ALA A 38 -2.25 25.87 31.90
N PRO A 39 -0.91 25.70 31.97
CA PRO A 39 -0.25 24.39 31.87
C PRO A 39 0.60 24.02 33.11
N ASP A 40 1.09 22.77 33.19
CA ASP A 40 2.32 22.42 33.96
C ASP A 40 2.91 21.05 33.51
N PRO A 41 4.18 20.70 33.82
CA PRO A 41 5.11 20.16 32.83
C PRO A 41 5.73 18.80 33.26
N THR A 42 6.68 18.32 32.45
CA THR A 42 7.67 17.26 32.73
C THR A 42 7.14 15.81 32.70
N SER A 43 7.85 14.78 32.20
CA SER A 43 9.17 14.67 31.61
C SER A 43 9.21 13.48 30.65
N ASP A 44 10.15 13.58 29.72
CA ASP A 44 10.53 12.66 28.65
C ASP A 44 10.72 11.18 29.02
N SER A 45 10.29 10.32 28.10
CA SER A 45 11.05 9.13 27.71
C SER A 45 10.58 8.65 26.34
N GLU A 46 11.13 9.28 25.30
CA GLU A 46 10.98 8.88 23.90
C GLU A 46 11.81 7.63 23.61
N SER A 47 11.15 6.59 23.11
CA SER A 47 11.79 5.52 22.34
C SER A 47 10.93 5.23 21.12
N ASP A 48 11.06 6.09 20.11
CA ASP A 48 10.35 5.99 18.84
C ASP A 48 11.32 5.60 17.72
N SER A 49 11.10 4.45 17.11
CA SER A 49 11.64 4.14 15.77
C SER A 49 10.91 2.94 15.15
N HIS A 50 9.59 3.07 15.01
CA HIS A 50 8.85 2.30 14.01
C HIS A 50 8.20 3.29 13.05
N SER A 51 8.89 3.50 11.92
CA SER A 51 8.42 4.30 10.79
C SER A 51 7.17 3.67 10.17
N GLY A 52 6.03 3.87 10.83
CA GLY A 52 4.70 3.52 10.34
C GLY A 52 4.21 4.57 9.36
N ASP A 53 3.43 4.12 8.37
CA ASP A 53 2.75 4.97 7.38
C ASP A 53 2.01 6.13 8.05
N SER A 54 2.32 7.37 7.66
CA SER A 54 1.74 8.61 8.19
C SER A 54 0.22 8.70 8.02
N ARG A 55 -0.38 7.83 7.22
CA ARG A 55 -1.85 7.69 7.11
C ARG A 55 -2.49 6.93 8.27
N ARG A 56 -1.70 6.30 9.14
CA ARG A 56 -2.19 5.57 10.30
C ARG A 56 -2.41 6.53 11.47
N LYS A 57 -3.58 7.18 11.54
CA LYS A 57 -3.99 7.90 12.76
C LYS A 57 -3.91 6.94 13.95
N LYS A 58 -3.23 7.38 15.02
CA LYS A 58 -2.89 6.66 16.26
C LYS A 58 -4.12 6.42 17.16
N THR A 59 -5.27 6.12 16.59
CA THR A 59 -6.48 5.70 17.33
C THR A 59 -6.62 4.19 17.20
N LEU A 60 -6.10 3.49 18.21
CA LEU A 60 -6.23 2.05 18.44
C LEU A 60 -7.69 1.69 18.77
N SER A 61 -8.64 1.91 17.86
CA SER A 61 -9.83 1.06 17.84
C SER A 61 -9.36 -0.32 17.40
N SER A 62 -9.67 -1.36 18.18
CA SER A 62 -9.31 -2.75 17.86
C SER A 62 -9.54 -3.04 16.37
N SER A 63 -8.47 -3.27 15.61
CA SER A 63 -8.58 -3.63 14.20
C SER A 63 -9.48 -4.86 14.08
N CYS A 64 -10.40 -4.83 13.12
CA CYS A 64 -11.32 -5.95 12.92
C CYS A 64 -10.52 -7.23 12.65
N LYS A 65 -10.75 -8.28 13.46
CA LYS A 65 -10.15 -9.62 13.30
C LYS A 65 -10.89 -10.49 12.29
N GLY A 66 -11.95 -9.96 11.68
CA GLY A 66 -12.83 -10.72 10.81
C GLY A 66 -12.14 -11.13 9.52
N LYS A 67 -12.39 -12.37 9.07
CA LYS A 67 -11.89 -12.90 7.80
C LYS A 67 -12.47 -12.14 6.60
N LEU A 68 -11.67 -12.03 5.54
CA LEU A 68 -12.12 -11.55 4.24
C LEU A 68 -12.61 -12.71 3.38
N GLU A 69 -13.77 -12.52 2.79
CA GLU A 69 -14.43 -13.50 1.93
C GLU A 69 -14.75 -12.87 0.58
N LEU A 70 -14.62 -13.67 -0.47
CA LEU A 70 -14.98 -13.31 -1.84
C LEU A 70 -16.39 -13.83 -2.11
N HIS A 71 -17.28 -12.94 -2.52
CA HIS A 71 -18.65 -13.26 -2.88
C HIS A 71 -18.95 -12.81 -4.31
N LEU A 72 -20.06 -13.33 -4.85
CA LEU A 72 -20.65 -12.87 -6.10
C LEU A 72 -22.00 -12.23 -5.76
N ASP A 73 -22.31 -11.10 -6.39
CA ASP A 73 -23.63 -10.49 -6.27
C ASP A 73 -24.65 -11.20 -7.18
N GLU A 74 -25.91 -10.75 -7.11
CA GLU A 74 -27.01 -11.27 -7.94
C GLU A 74 -26.76 -11.09 -9.46
N TYR A 75 -25.84 -10.20 -9.82
CA TYR A 75 -25.43 -9.92 -11.20
C TYR A 75 -24.13 -10.65 -11.58
N GLY A 76 -23.60 -11.52 -10.72
CA GLY A 76 -22.37 -12.27 -10.95
C GLY A 76 -21.08 -11.46 -10.78
N ARG A 77 -21.15 -10.22 -10.26
CA ARG A 77 -19.98 -9.38 -10.00
C ARG A 77 -19.32 -9.77 -8.69
N ALA A 78 -18.00 -9.89 -8.72
CA ALA A 78 -17.23 -10.27 -7.54
C ALA A 78 -17.02 -9.10 -6.59
N PHE A 79 -17.17 -9.35 -5.29
CA PHE A 79 -16.83 -8.39 -4.24
C PHE A 79 -16.17 -9.10 -3.05
N VAL A 80 -15.25 -8.40 -2.38
CA VAL A 80 -14.62 -8.88 -1.14
C VAL A 80 -15.27 -8.17 0.04
N GLN A 81 -15.66 -8.94 1.05
CA GLN A 81 -16.33 -8.43 2.25
C GLN A 81 -15.73 -9.07 3.50
N CYS A 82 -15.66 -8.30 4.58
CA CYS A 82 -15.36 -8.84 5.90
C CYS A 82 -16.57 -9.62 6.43
N GLU A 83 -16.33 -10.80 7.02
CA GLU A 83 -17.37 -11.69 7.56
C GLU A 83 -18.32 -11.03 8.58
N HIS A 84 -17.83 -10.03 9.32
CA HIS A 84 -18.60 -9.32 10.34
C HIS A 84 -19.48 -8.19 9.77
N ARG A 85 -19.36 -7.90 8.47
CA ARG A 85 -20.13 -6.84 7.84
C ARG A 85 -21.59 -7.27 7.69
N LYS A 86 -22.49 -6.52 8.31
CA LYS A 86 -23.96 -6.72 8.24
C LYS A 86 -24.61 -5.48 7.63
N LYS A 87 -25.85 -5.60 7.13
CA LYS A 87 -26.61 -4.45 6.58
C LYS A 87 -26.66 -3.26 7.56
N ASN A 88 -26.80 -3.55 8.85
CA ASN A 88 -26.87 -2.54 9.92
C ASN A 88 -25.49 -2.11 10.46
N ASN A 89 -24.41 -2.80 10.10
CA ASN A 89 -23.06 -2.48 10.55
C ASN A 89 -22.12 -2.28 9.36
N ARG A 90 -22.06 -1.03 8.90
CA ARG A 90 -21.26 -0.59 7.75
C ARG A 90 -19.81 -0.25 8.10
N ALA A 91 -19.40 -0.42 9.36
CA ALA A 91 -18.03 -0.12 9.81
C ALA A 91 -16.98 -1.13 9.28
N HIS A 92 -17.42 -2.23 8.69
CA HIS A 92 -16.56 -3.27 8.14
C HIS A 92 -16.32 -3.09 6.63
N LEU A 93 -15.16 -3.58 6.17
CA LEU A 93 -14.68 -3.44 4.80
C LEU A 93 -15.59 -4.15 3.78
N ILE A 94 -15.83 -3.46 2.65
CA ILE A 94 -16.27 -4.06 1.39
C ILE A 94 -15.48 -3.46 0.24
N LEU A 95 -15.09 -4.28 -0.72
CA LEU A 95 -14.46 -3.91 -1.98
C LEU A 95 -15.33 -4.45 -3.12
N ARG A 96 -16.00 -3.56 -3.87
CA ARG A 96 -16.97 -3.95 -4.92
C ARG A 96 -16.39 -3.90 -6.33
N THR A 97 -15.37 -3.09 -6.55
CA THR A 97 -14.77 -2.84 -7.87
C THR A 97 -13.62 -3.83 -8.08
N LEU A 98 -13.98 -5.09 -8.32
CA LEU A 98 -13.00 -6.17 -8.55
C LEU A 98 -12.92 -6.58 -10.03
N ASP A 99 -13.59 -5.85 -10.93
CA ASP A 99 -13.74 -6.25 -12.34
C ASP A 99 -12.40 -6.29 -13.11
N GLU A 100 -11.43 -5.48 -12.68
CA GLU A 100 -10.07 -5.45 -13.26
C GLU A 100 -9.13 -6.48 -12.63
N PHE A 101 -9.58 -7.20 -11.60
CA PHE A 101 -8.74 -8.14 -10.86
C PHE A 101 -8.94 -9.58 -11.36
N ASN A 102 -7.87 -10.37 -11.28
CA ASN A 102 -7.95 -11.80 -11.51
C ASN A 102 -8.72 -12.48 -10.36
N ILE A 103 -10.02 -12.69 -10.55
CA ILE A 103 -10.93 -13.27 -9.56
C ILE A 103 -10.51 -14.69 -9.14
N PRO A 104 -10.11 -15.60 -10.06
CA PRO A 104 -9.54 -16.90 -9.68
C PRO A 104 -8.34 -16.80 -8.74
N TYR A 105 -7.41 -15.89 -9.02
CA TYR A 105 -6.25 -15.66 -8.16
C TYR A 105 -6.66 -15.12 -6.78
N LEU A 106 -7.55 -14.13 -6.72
CA LEU A 106 -8.05 -13.58 -5.46
C LEU A 106 -8.78 -14.63 -4.62
N ARG A 107 -9.55 -15.52 -5.26
CA ARG A 107 -10.21 -16.63 -4.59
C ARG A 107 -9.20 -17.59 -3.98
N ALA A 108 -8.19 -18.00 -4.76
CA ALA A 108 -7.11 -18.84 -4.28
C ALA A 108 -6.35 -18.18 -3.13
N PHE A 109 -6.07 -16.88 -3.24
CA PHE A 109 -5.39 -16.09 -2.22
C PHE A 109 -6.16 -16.04 -0.89
N LEU A 110 -7.45 -15.71 -0.91
CA LEU A 110 -8.30 -15.66 0.28
C LEU A 110 -8.62 -17.06 0.85
N GLY A 111 -8.65 -18.07 -0.02
CA GLY A 111 -8.79 -19.49 0.35
C GLY A 111 -7.50 -20.13 0.86
N ASN A 112 -6.35 -19.44 0.76
CA ASN A 112 -5.02 -19.97 1.06
C ASN A 112 -4.66 -21.23 0.23
N ASP A 113 -5.14 -21.30 -1.01
CA ASP A 113 -4.81 -22.36 -1.96
C ASP A 113 -3.43 -22.10 -2.59
N SER A 114 -2.39 -22.65 -1.95
CA SER A 114 -1.02 -22.44 -2.38
C SER A 114 -0.72 -22.95 -3.78
N GLN A 115 -1.42 -23.99 -4.25
CA GLN A 115 -1.13 -24.59 -5.55
C GLN A 115 -1.57 -23.65 -6.67
N THR A 116 -2.83 -23.23 -6.66
CA THR A 116 -3.35 -22.30 -7.66
C THR A 116 -2.62 -20.95 -7.60
N ILE A 117 -2.28 -20.47 -6.40
CA ILE A 117 -1.49 -19.24 -6.27
C ILE A 117 -0.13 -19.40 -6.96
N ASN A 118 0.58 -20.51 -6.74
CA ASN A 118 1.88 -20.74 -7.37
C ASN A 118 1.77 -20.84 -8.89
N GLU A 119 0.72 -21.48 -9.44
CA GLU A 119 0.49 -21.56 -10.89
C GLU A 119 0.36 -20.16 -11.52
N PHE A 120 -0.45 -19.28 -10.92
CA PHE A 120 -0.60 -17.90 -11.39
C PHE A 120 0.69 -17.07 -11.25
N GLU A 121 1.39 -17.20 -10.13
CA GLU A 121 2.62 -16.46 -9.90
C GLU A 121 3.77 -16.93 -10.79
N GLU A 122 3.80 -18.22 -11.13
CA GLU A 122 4.77 -18.81 -12.06
C GLU A 122 4.51 -18.33 -13.49
N LEU A 123 3.24 -18.24 -13.91
CA LEU A 123 2.87 -17.62 -15.18
C LEU A 123 3.29 -16.13 -15.21
N ALA A 124 3.01 -15.37 -14.15
CA ALA A 124 3.46 -13.99 -14.03
C ALA A 124 4.99 -13.88 -14.13
N ARG A 125 5.71 -14.80 -13.47
CA ARG A 125 7.18 -14.88 -13.50
C ARG A 125 7.70 -15.07 -14.92
N GLN A 126 7.08 -15.96 -15.70
CA GLN A 126 7.43 -16.18 -17.10
C GLN A 126 7.20 -14.94 -17.96
N SER A 127 6.20 -14.12 -17.61
CA SER A 127 5.95 -12.81 -18.23
C SER A 127 6.82 -11.67 -17.66
N GLY A 128 7.77 -11.96 -16.77
CA GLY A 128 8.70 -10.96 -16.23
C GLY A 128 8.09 -10.01 -15.18
N TYR A 129 6.95 -10.36 -14.58
CA TYR A 129 6.37 -9.60 -13.47
C TYR A 129 5.91 -10.50 -12.31
N GLY A 130 5.46 -9.90 -11.21
CA GLY A 130 4.89 -10.62 -10.06
C GLY A 130 5.89 -10.95 -8.95
N PRO A 131 5.42 -11.66 -7.91
CA PRO A 131 6.15 -11.79 -6.64
C PRO A 131 7.31 -12.79 -6.65
N LEU A 132 7.40 -13.65 -7.68
CA LEU A 132 8.49 -14.64 -7.85
C LEU A 132 9.64 -14.11 -8.72
N VAL A 133 9.48 -12.98 -9.40
CA VAL A 133 10.56 -12.35 -10.18
C VAL A 133 11.56 -11.72 -9.22
N LEU A 134 12.85 -11.88 -9.50
CA LEU A 134 13.92 -11.21 -8.76
C LEU A 134 13.65 -9.69 -8.80
N CYS A 135 13.36 -9.14 -7.63
CA CYS A 135 12.93 -7.76 -7.52
C CYS A 135 14.06 -6.81 -7.91
N ALA A 136 13.81 -5.96 -8.91
CA ALA A 136 14.49 -4.69 -9.04
C ALA A 136 13.72 -3.54 -8.35
N PHE A 137 12.37 -3.54 -8.37
CA PHE A 137 11.59 -2.36 -7.97
C PHE A 137 10.17 -2.58 -7.39
N THR A 138 9.73 -3.80 -7.06
CA THR A 138 8.36 -4.03 -6.52
C THR A 138 8.29 -3.84 -5.01
N TYR A 139 7.14 -3.40 -4.49
CA TYR A 139 6.93 -3.21 -3.05
C TYR A 139 6.56 -4.49 -2.30
N TRP A 140 6.25 -5.59 -2.99
CA TRP A 140 5.78 -6.85 -2.40
C TRP A 140 6.58 -8.03 -2.94
N HIS A 141 7.11 -8.84 -2.03
CA HIS A 141 7.94 -10.02 -2.32
C HIS A 141 7.42 -11.24 -1.59
N ARG A 142 7.67 -12.43 -2.13
CA ARG A 142 7.58 -13.63 -1.29
C ARG A 142 8.85 -13.81 -0.48
N GLN A 143 8.72 -13.72 0.84
CA GLN A 143 9.76 -14.11 1.78
C GLN A 143 9.27 -15.33 2.55
N SER A 144 9.96 -16.46 2.40
CA SER A 144 9.60 -17.73 3.06
C SER A 144 8.14 -18.18 2.79
N GLY A 145 7.68 -18.01 1.54
CA GLY A 145 6.33 -18.42 1.14
C GLY A 145 5.20 -17.49 1.58
N LYS A 146 5.50 -16.34 2.19
CA LYS A 146 4.51 -15.31 2.53
C LYS A 146 4.77 -14.03 1.74
N LEU A 147 3.71 -13.39 1.28
CA LEU A 147 3.80 -12.04 0.72
C LEU A 147 4.16 -11.06 1.84
N ALA A 148 5.32 -10.43 1.70
CA ALA A 148 5.88 -9.46 2.61
C ALA A 148 6.18 -8.18 1.83
N ARG A 149 5.94 -7.03 2.47
CA ARG A 149 6.34 -5.75 1.88
C ARG A 149 7.87 -5.66 1.92
N GLY A 150 8.48 -5.27 0.81
CA GLY A 150 9.90 -4.93 0.77
C GLY A 150 10.20 -3.85 1.81
N VAL A 151 11.25 -4.07 2.60
CA VAL A 151 11.73 -3.06 3.55
C VAL A 151 12.59 -2.09 2.77
N LEU A 152 12.14 -0.83 2.67
CA LEU A 152 13.01 0.25 2.23
C LEU A 152 14.12 0.37 3.26
N GLN A 153 15.29 -0.16 2.93
CA GLN A 153 16.49 0.09 3.73
C GLN A 153 16.85 1.55 3.49
N ARG A 154 16.75 2.37 4.53
CA ARG A 154 17.42 3.67 4.51
C ARG A 154 18.90 3.39 4.25
N GLU A 155 19.49 4.21 3.38
CA GLU A 155 20.93 4.25 3.16
C GLU A 155 21.63 4.17 4.53
N ARG A 156 22.54 3.21 4.72
CA ARG A 156 23.19 2.98 6.03
C ARG A 156 24.18 4.09 6.42
N GLY A 157 24.22 5.19 5.68
CA GLY A 157 25.06 6.35 5.93
C GLY A 157 24.29 7.48 6.62
N ASN A 158 25.01 8.29 7.39
CA ASN A 158 24.50 9.53 7.96
C ASN A 158 24.40 10.60 6.86
N CYS A 159 23.40 10.47 5.97
CA CYS A 159 23.11 11.50 4.98
C CYS A 159 22.61 12.75 5.71
N THR A 160 23.34 13.86 5.54
CA THR A 160 23.01 15.15 6.15
C THR A 160 22.18 16.03 5.22
N ALA A 161 21.85 15.54 4.02
CA ALA A 161 20.99 16.23 3.08
C ALA A 161 19.60 16.44 3.68
N THR A 162 19.13 17.69 3.66
CA THR A 162 17.79 18.08 4.11
C THR A 162 17.05 18.76 2.97
N PHE A 163 15.71 18.75 3.03
CA PHE A 163 14.88 19.37 2.01
C PHE A 163 13.96 20.40 2.64
N ASP A 164 13.95 21.61 2.09
CA ASP A 164 12.98 22.64 2.41
C ASP A 164 11.98 22.74 1.27
N VAL A 165 10.70 22.63 1.62
CA VAL A 165 9.60 22.71 0.66
C VAL A 165 8.85 24.01 0.91
N TYR A 166 8.86 24.89 -0.08
CA TYR A 166 8.13 26.14 -0.06
C TYR A 166 6.92 26.02 -0.97
N THR A 167 5.75 25.88 -0.36
CA THR A 167 4.47 25.89 -1.05
C THR A 167 3.91 27.32 -1.02
N PRO A 168 3.61 27.94 -2.18
CA PRO A 168 2.99 29.26 -2.20
C PRO A 168 1.59 29.21 -1.58
N TYR A 169 1.15 30.32 -1.00
CA TYR A 169 -0.18 30.42 -0.37
C TYR A 169 -1.34 30.20 -1.35
N ASP A 170 -1.12 30.53 -2.62
CA ASP A 170 -2.11 30.38 -3.69
C ASP A 170 -1.50 29.64 -4.88
N LEU A 171 -1.84 28.36 -4.98
CA LEU A 171 -1.41 27.48 -6.07
C LEU A 171 -2.15 27.73 -7.39
N TYR A 172 -3.28 28.44 -7.38
CA TYR A 172 -4.00 28.77 -8.62
C TYR A 172 -3.24 29.84 -9.40
N ASN A 173 -2.83 30.90 -8.71
CA ASN A 173 -2.05 31.99 -9.31
C ASN A 173 -0.54 31.70 -9.37
N CYS A 174 -0.02 30.83 -8.50
CA CYS A 174 1.38 30.38 -8.54
C CYS A 174 1.48 28.86 -8.37
N PRO A 175 1.42 28.08 -9.46
CA PRO A 175 1.35 26.62 -9.38
C PRO A 175 2.69 25.93 -9.08
N HIS A 176 3.74 26.70 -8.78
CA HIS A 176 5.09 26.18 -8.62
C HIS A 176 5.43 25.99 -7.14
N VAL A 177 5.81 24.77 -6.77
CA VAL A 177 6.39 24.46 -5.46
C VAL A 177 7.91 24.47 -5.59
N VAL A 178 8.60 25.17 -4.70
CA VAL A 178 10.07 25.18 -4.68
C VAL A 178 10.54 24.16 -3.67
N VAL A 179 11.39 23.23 -4.10
CA VAL A 179 12.06 22.26 -3.23
C VAL A 179 13.56 22.55 -3.26
N ILE A 180 14.13 22.89 -2.11
CA ILE A 180 15.56 23.18 -1.97
C ILE A 180 16.21 22.04 -1.20
N CYS A 181 17.18 21.37 -1.81
CA CYS A 181 18.05 20.43 -1.10
C CYS A 181 19.21 21.21 -0.47
N ARG A 182 19.39 21.09 0.85
CA ARG A 182 20.52 21.63 1.60
C ARG A 182 21.47 20.50 1.96
N ASN A 183 22.78 20.80 1.94
CA ASN A 183 23.89 19.87 2.14
C ASN A 183 24.05 18.81 1.02
N PRO A 184 25.29 18.40 0.71
CA PRO A 184 25.54 17.36 -0.27
C PRO A 184 25.08 15.99 0.24
N HIS A 185 24.57 15.15 -0.66
CA HIS A 185 24.32 13.74 -0.34
C HIS A 185 25.64 13.02 -0.06
N SER A 186 25.68 12.20 0.99
CA SER A 186 26.83 11.35 1.33
C SER A 186 26.79 9.98 0.64
N HIS A 187 25.89 9.83 -0.32
CA HIS A 187 25.66 8.60 -1.07
C HIS A 187 25.35 8.95 -2.52
N LEU A 188 25.47 7.94 -3.39
CA LEU A 188 25.08 8.10 -4.78
C LEU A 188 23.57 8.31 -4.87
N ASN A 189 23.12 8.96 -5.94
CA ASN A 189 21.69 8.99 -6.24
C ASN A 189 21.19 7.54 -6.28
N PRO A 190 20.04 7.23 -5.64
CA PRO A 190 19.46 5.92 -5.78
C PRO A 190 19.30 5.64 -7.27
N ASP A 191 19.61 4.42 -7.69
CA ASP A 191 19.43 4.02 -9.08
C ASP A 191 18.01 4.43 -9.49
N PRO A 192 17.84 5.13 -10.64
CA PRO A 192 16.53 5.54 -11.07
C PRO A 192 15.64 4.30 -11.02
N VAL A 193 14.56 4.40 -10.26
CA VAL A 193 13.55 3.35 -10.18
C VAL A 193 12.91 3.28 -11.55
N LYS A 194 13.56 2.56 -12.46
CA LYS A 194 13.08 2.41 -13.83
C LYS A 194 11.70 1.84 -13.69
N THR A 195 10.71 2.56 -14.22
CA THR A 195 9.38 2.03 -14.45
C THR A 195 9.55 0.61 -14.99
N PRO A 196 9.04 -0.42 -14.28
CA PRO A 196 9.25 -1.81 -14.67
C PRO A 196 8.99 -2.01 -16.17
N PRO A 197 9.81 -2.80 -16.89
CA PRO A 197 9.68 -2.95 -18.34
C PRO A 197 8.24 -3.23 -18.83
N PRO A 198 7.41 -4.05 -18.15
CA PRO A 198 6.01 -4.24 -18.55
C PRO A 198 5.16 -2.96 -18.47
N LEU A 199 5.42 -2.09 -17.49
CA LEU A 199 4.74 -0.81 -17.38
C LEU A 199 5.23 0.20 -18.41
N LEU A 200 6.51 0.15 -18.79
CA LEU A 200 7.03 0.95 -19.90
C LEU A 200 6.40 0.57 -21.23
N GLU A 201 6.14 -0.71 -21.47
CA GLU A 201 5.52 -1.19 -22.70
C GLU A 201 4.06 -0.73 -22.80
N ILE A 202 3.30 -0.82 -21.71
CA ILE A 202 1.93 -0.28 -21.63
C ILE A 202 1.94 1.23 -21.84
N LEU A 203 2.82 1.97 -21.15
CA LEU A 203 2.91 3.43 -21.31
C LEU A 203 3.29 3.82 -22.74
N ARG A 204 4.22 3.09 -23.37
CA ARG A 204 4.59 3.32 -24.77
C ARG A 204 3.42 3.03 -25.71
N SER A 205 2.70 1.93 -25.51
CA SER A 205 1.51 1.61 -26.29
C SER A 205 0.47 2.72 -26.17
N LEU A 206 0.16 3.16 -24.94
CA LEU A 206 -0.79 4.25 -24.70
C LEU A 206 -0.35 5.56 -25.35
N LEU A 207 0.95 5.89 -25.28
CA LEU A 207 1.48 7.08 -25.92
C LEU A 207 1.44 7.00 -27.46
N LEU A 208 1.68 5.81 -28.03
CA LEU A 208 1.54 5.56 -29.47
C LEU A 208 0.08 5.60 -29.91
N ASP A 209 -0.85 5.08 -29.10
CA ASP A 209 -2.30 5.15 -29.37
C ASP A 209 -2.83 6.59 -29.32
N LEU A 210 -2.14 7.47 -28.57
CA LEU A 210 -2.44 8.89 -28.46
C LEU A 210 -1.81 9.73 -29.59
N ASP A 211 -0.96 9.13 -30.45
CA ASP A 211 -0.28 9.65 -31.65
C ASP A 211 -0.30 11.19 -31.82
N TRP A 212 -1.41 11.72 -32.34
CA TRP A 212 -1.59 13.15 -32.68
C TRP A 212 -2.16 14.01 -31.54
N LYS A 213 -2.82 13.42 -30.55
CA LYS A 213 -3.43 14.14 -29.41
C LYS A 213 -2.41 14.58 -28.36
N LEU A 214 -1.19 14.04 -28.41
CA LEU A 214 -0.09 14.45 -27.53
C LEU A 214 0.45 15.83 -27.89
N ALA A 215 0.42 16.23 -29.16
CA ALA A 215 0.89 17.53 -29.61
C ALA A 215 0.01 18.70 -29.10
N ASP A 216 -1.29 18.45 -28.91
CA ASP A 216 -2.26 19.43 -28.38
C ASP A 216 -2.42 19.36 -26.85
N ALA A 217 -1.75 18.42 -26.17
CA ALA A 217 -1.89 18.19 -24.72
C ALA A 217 -0.85 18.94 -23.86
N THR A 218 0.12 19.61 -24.47
CA THR A 218 1.04 20.54 -23.79
C THR A 218 0.54 21.97 -23.97
N PRO A 219 0.11 22.67 -22.89
CA PRO A 219 -0.29 24.07 -22.97
C PRO A 219 0.89 25.01 -23.27
#